data_AF-A0A436WZU8-F1
#
_entry.id   AF-A0A436WZU8-F1
#
_cell.length_a   1.000
_cell.length_b   1.000
_cell.length_c   1.000
_cell.angle_alpha   90.00
_cell.angle_beta   90.00
_cell.angle_gamma   90.00
#
_symmetry.space_group_name_H-M   'P 1'
#
loop_
_entity.id
_entity.type
_entity.pdbx_description
1 polymer ?
#
loop_
_entity_poly.entity_id
_entity_poly.type
_entity_poly.pdbx_seq_one_letter_code
_entity_poly.pdbx_strand_id
1 'polypeptide(L)'
;MSEISNAPSIAGLGHNLATTGDILRDRFKPILDEVEDLARRATAQKNALTDGAIANDNERDPFVSLGIEARKLAKRLAETKLATTKPLRDEVAETNRFFDTIIVRPETIQSAFETIVGRYDAKKREEARIAAAEVARIAQEEAKRKLDEAASSSHSILGDVLMQEAADAENRAQVLANEAITAASGPTRTEAGTISSTARWTHRITDPAKVPLEKLRPYISIDDLDKFVRAYVRANKNTAPLAGVEIFQDQKTQFRG
;
A
#
# COMPACT_ATOMS: atom_id res chain seq x y z
N MET A 1 -4.70 6.90 -38.42
CA MET A 1 -3.86 5.70 -38.58
C MET A 1 -2.65 5.92 -37.68
N SER A 2 -2.55 5.17 -36.59
CA SER A 2 -1.43 5.27 -35.65
C SER A 2 -0.17 4.81 -36.36
N GLU A 3 0.87 5.64 -36.42
CA GLU A 3 2.19 5.23 -36.87
C GLU A 3 2.70 4.18 -35.88
N ILE A 4 2.59 2.91 -36.27
CA ILE A 4 3.24 1.80 -35.58
C ILE A 4 4.73 2.15 -35.51
N SER A 5 5.26 2.23 -34.29
CA SER A 5 6.65 2.45 -33.97
C SER A 5 7.58 1.80 -35.01
N ASN A 6 8.35 2.61 -35.75
CA ASN A 6 9.45 2.18 -36.63
C ASN A 6 10.66 1.66 -35.80
N ALA A 7 10.39 0.89 -34.74
CA ALA A 7 11.42 0.15 -34.05
C ALA A 7 11.82 -1.04 -34.95
N PRO A 8 13.11 -1.19 -35.29
CA PRO A 8 13.56 -2.34 -36.07
C PRO A 8 13.21 -3.63 -35.32
N SER A 9 12.56 -4.54 -36.05
CA SER A 9 12.24 -5.91 -35.60
C SER A 9 13.48 -6.58 -35.00
N ILE A 10 13.43 -6.90 -33.71
CA ILE A 10 14.44 -7.72 -33.00
C ILE A 10 14.20 -9.19 -33.37
N ALA A 11 14.27 -9.53 -34.66
CA ALA A 11 14.11 -10.89 -35.14
C ALA A 11 15.24 -11.24 -36.11
N GLY A 12 16.36 -11.70 -35.54
CA GLY A 12 17.42 -12.40 -36.27
C GLY A 12 17.91 -13.58 -35.43
N LEU A 13 17.93 -14.78 -36.01
CA LEU A 13 18.47 -15.99 -35.36
C LEU A 13 19.99 -15.83 -35.13
N GLY A 14 20.38 -15.50 -33.90
CA GLY A 14 21.77 -15.53 -33.46
C GLY A 14 21.93 -14.85 -32.10
N HIS A 15 22.54 -15.51 -31.13
CA HIS A 15 22.72 -15.04 -29.74
C HIS A 15 23.67 -13.82 -29.58
N ASN A 16 23.92 -13.06 -30.65
CA ASN A 16 24.77 -11.85 -30.66
C ASN A 16 23.97 -10.60 -31.07
N LEU A 17 22.69 -10.50 -30.72
CA LEU A 17 21.93 -9.27 -30.92
C LEU A 17 22.46 -8.19 -29.97
N ALA A 18 22.85 -7.06 -30.53
CA ALA A 18 23.25 -5.86 -29.78
C ALA A 18 22.18 -5.55 -28.74
N THR A 19 22.59 -5.26 -27.50
CA THR A 19 21.63 -4.96 -26.44
C THR A 19 20.87 -3.68 -26.79
N THR A 20 19.67 -3.49 -26.22
CA THR A 20 18.94 -2.21 -26.36
C THR A 20 19.82 -1.01 -25.98
N GLY A 21 20.73 -1.19 -25.01
CA GLY A 21 21.72 -0.19 -24.64
C GLY A 21 22.68 0.17 -25.77
N ASP A 22 23.21 -0.82 -26.48
CA ASP A 22 24.15 -0.62 -27.59
C ASP A 22 23.46 0.07 -28.78
N ILE A 23 22.22 -0.33 -29.10
CA ILE A 23 21.40 0.32 -30.13
C ILE A 23 21.13 1.79 -29.78
N LEU A 24 20.86 2.08 -28.51
CA LEU A 24 20.65 3.46 -28.05
C LEU A 24 21.93 4.28 -28.10
N ARG A 25 23.09 3.70 -27.75
CA ARG A 25 24.38 4.39 -27.84
C ARG A 25 24.71 4.76 -29.29
N ASP A 26 24.52 3.85 -30.24
CA ASP A 26 24.77 4.14 -31.65
C ASP A 26 23.79 5.17 -32.20
N ARG A 27 22.50 5.02 -31.90
CA ARG A 27 21.44 5.94 -32.36
C ARG A 27 21.63 7.36 -31.84
N PHE A 28 22.08 7.52 -30.60
CA PHE A 28 22.25 8.81 -29.94
C PHE A 28 23.72 9.25 -29.85
N LYS A 29 24.62 8.62 -30.63
CA LYS A 29 26.04 8.96 -30.65
C LYS A 29 26.33 10.46 -30.79
N PRO A 30 25.68 11.22 -31.71
CA PRO A 30 25.96 12.65 -31.85
C PRO A 30 25.69 13.45 -30.57
N ILE A 31 24.60 13.16 -29.86
CA ILE A 31 24.28 13.89 -28.62
C ILE A 31 25.15 13.41 -27.44
N LEU A 32 25.62 12.17 -27.46
CA LEU A 32 26.61 11.66 -26.50
C LEU A 32 27.97 12.32 -26.71
N ASP A 33 28.40 12.49 -27.96
CA ASP A 33 29.64 13.19 -28.30
C ASP A 33 29.60 14.65 -27.81
N GLU A 34 28.45 15.33 -27.91
CA GLU A 34 28.26 16.67 -27.34
C GLU A 34 28.33 16.71 -25.80
N VAL A 35 27.84 15.66 -25.12
CA VAL A 35 27.96 15.53 -23.65
C VAL A 35 29.43 15.37 -23.25
N GLU A 36 30.17 14.52 -23.96
CA GLU A 36 31.59 14.29 -23.72
C GLU A 36 32.44 15.53 -24.00
N ASP A 37 32.13 16.28 -25.08
CA ASP A 37 32.80 17.55 -25.36
C ASP A 37 32.56 18.58 -24.25
N LEU A 38 31.30 18.75 -23.82
CA LEU A 38 30.96 19.64 -22.71
C LEU A 38 31.67 19.23 -21.40
N ALA A 39 31.72 17.93 -21.11
CA ALA A 39 32.41 17.40 -19.93
C ALA A 39 33.93 17.67 -19.99
N ARG A 40 34.53 17.53 -21.18
CA ARG A 40 35.94 17.87 -21.41
C ARG A 40 36.20 19.35 -21.19
N ARG A 41 35.36 20.24 -21.75
CA ARG A 41 35.47 21.70 -21.57
C ARG A 41 35.29 22.10 -20.12
N ALA A 42 34.31 21.53 -19.41
CA ALA A 42 34.09 21.78 -17.99
C ALA A 42 35.27 21.32 -17.12
N THR A 43 35.85 20.16 -17.42
CA THR A 43 37.04 19.65 -16.71
C THR A 43 38.26 20.53 -16.95
N ALA A 44 38.48 20.97 -18.19
CA ALA A 44 39.57 21.90 -18.51
C ALA A 44 39.40 23.23 -17.77
N GLN A 45 38.19 23.79 -17.76
CA GLN A 45 37.90 25.05 -17.05
C GLN A 45 38.09 24.92 -15.53
N LYS A 46 37.69 23.79 -14.95
CA LYS A 46 37.93 23.49 -13.53
C LYS A 46 39.42 23.41 -13.21
N ASN A 47 40.20 22.73 -14.05
CA ASN A 47 41.64 22.54 -13.84
C ASN A 47 42.45 23.84 -14.02
N ALA A 48 41.87 24.85 -14.67
CA ALA A 48 42.48 26.17 -14.81
C ALA A 48 42.32 27.06 -13.56
N LEU A 49 41.47 26.69 -12.59
CA LEU A 49 41.31 27.43 -11.34
C LEU A 49 42.51 27.24 -10.40
N THR A 50 42.97 28.33 -9.80
CA THR A 50 43.95 28.26 -8.70
C THR A 50 43.22 27.92 -7.40
N ASP A 51 43.70 26.94 -6.65
CA ASP A 51 43.09 26.42 -5.41
C ASP A 51 41.64 25.92 -5.53
N GLY A 52 41.14 25.71 -6.76
CA GLY A 52 39.79 25.21 -7.01
C GLY A 52 38.66 26.20 -6.68
N ALA A 53 38.99 27.47 -6.44
CA ALA A 53 38.05 28.53 -6.16
C ALA A 53 38.02 29.57 -7.29
N ILE A 54 36.85 30.16 -7.52
CA ILE A 54 36.69 31.28 -8.46
C ILE A 54 37.09 32.56 -7.72
N ALA A 55 38.15 33.22 -8.18
CA ALA A 55 38.70 34.40 -7.52
C ALA A 55 38.09 35.72 -8.05
N ASN A 56 37.57 35.73 -9.28
CA ASN A 56 37.06 36.93 -9.94
C ASN A 56 35.97 36.62 -10.98
N ASP A 57 35.31 37.68 -11.47
CA ASP A 57 34.22 37.58 -12.44
C ASP A 57 34.66 37.01 -13.80
N ASN A 58 35.91 37.27 -14.22
CA ASN A 58 36.44 36.73 -15.49
C ASN A 58 36.60 35.20 -15.42
N GLU A 59 36.89 34.66 -14.24
CA GLU A 59 36.91 33.21 -13.99
C GLU A 59 35.49 32.65 -13.84
N ARG A 60 34.55 33.42 -13.27
CA ARG A 60 33.15 33.01 -13.07
C ARG A 60 32.39 32.82 -14.38
N ASP A 61 32.49 33.78 -15.30
CA ASP A 61 31.64 33.87 -16.48
C ASP A 61 31.73 32.64 -17.41
N PRO A 62 32.92 32.02 -17.64
CA PRO A 62 33.03 30.74 -18.33
C PRO A 62 32.24 29.60 -17.66
N PHE A 63 32.24 29.51 -16.32
CA PHE A 63 31.42 28.50 -15.60
C PHE A 63 29.93 28.78 -15.76
N VAL A 64 29.53 30.05 -15.78
CA VAL A 64 28.14 30.43 -16.03
C VAL A 64 27.71 30.02 -17.45
N SER A 65 28.53 30.28 -18.47
CA SER A 65 28.25 29.87 -19.85
C SER A 65 28.14 28.36 -19.99
N LEU A 66 29.13 27.61 -19.47
CA LEU A 66 29.10 26.14 -19.46
C LEU A 66 27.90 25.59 -18.67
N GLY A 67 27.52 26.24 -17.57
CA GLY A 67 26.34 25.89 -16.80
C GLY A 67 25.03 26.08 -17.58
N ILE A 68 24.91 27.16 -18.36
CA ILE A 68 23.76 27.41 -19.25
C ILE A 68 23.73 26.38 -20.39
N GLU A 69 24.87 26.10 -21.03
CA GLU A 69 24.99 25.08 -22.06
C GLU A 69 24.62 23.69 -21.53
N ALA A 70 25.14 23.31 -20.35
CA ALA A 70 24.79 22.07 -19.68
C ALA A 70 23.28 21.96 -19.43
N ARG A 71 22.65 23.06 -18.97
CA ARG A 71 21.21 23.12 -18.77
C ARG A 71 20.43 22.93 -20.07
N LYS A 72 20.85 23.57 -21.17
CA LYS A 72 20.23 23.42 -22.49
C LYS A 72 20.39 22.01 -23.04
N LEU A 73 21.58 21.43 -22.93
CA LEU A 73 21.86 20.06 -23.34
C LEU A 73 21.04 19.04 -22.53
N ALA A 74 20.96 19.21 -21.20
CA ALA A 74 20.14 18.38 -20.34
C ALA A 74 18.65 18.47 -20.69
N LYS A 75 18.14 19.68 -21.02
CA LYS A 75 16.77 19.86 -21.49
C LYS A 75 16.52 19.12 -22.80
N ARG A 76 17.41 19.27 -23.79
CA ARG A 76 17.30 18.58 -25.07
C ARG A 76 17.36 17.05 -24.91
N LEU A 77 18.26 16.53 -24.08
CA LEU A 77 18.31 15.11 -23.73
C LEU A 77 17.00 14.62 -23.12
N ALA A 78 16.40 15.39 -22.22
CA ALA A 78 15.11 15.06 -21.63
C ALA A 78 13.97 15.06 -22.66
N GLU A 79 13.97 16.03 -23.58
CA GLU A 79 13.01 16.12 -24.69
C GLU A 79 13.18 14.94 -25.66
N THR A 80 14.41 14.59 -26.06
CA THR A 80 14.70 13.43 -26.91
C THR A 80 14.29 12.12 -26.24
N LYS A 81 14.60 11.97 -24.94
CA LYS A 81 14.14 10.82 -24.14
C LYS A 81 12.61 10.75 -24.13
N LEU A 82 11.94 11.87 -23.90
CA LEU A 82 10.47 11.93 -23.89
C LEU A 82 9.91 11.58 -25.27
N ALA A 83 10.41 12.17 -26.34
CA ALA A 83 9.99 11.88 -27.71
C ALA A 83 10.16 10.40 -28.08
N THR A 84 11.25 9.78 -27.63
CA THR A 84 11.53 8.35 -27.89
C THR A 84 10.65 7.43 -27.06
N THR A 85 10.38 7.78 -25.80
CA THR A 85 9.64 6.91 -24.86
C THR A 85 8.15 7.15 -24.85
N LYS A 86 7.67 8.33 -25.29
CA LYS A 86 6.27 8.71 -25.23
C LYS A 86 5.38 7.78 -26.06
N PRO A 87 5.68 7.44 -27.33
CA PRO A 87 4.84 6.51 -28.09
C PRO A 87 4.67 5.16 -27.38
N LEU A 88 5.77 4.58 -26.88
CA LEU A 88 5.73 3.33 -26.12
C LEU A 88 4.92 3.45 -24.82
N ARG A 89 5.02 4.60 -24.13
CA ARG A 89 4.23 4.86 -22.91
C ARG A 89 2.76 5.04 -23.23
N ASP A 90 2.44 5.70 -24.33
CA ASP A 90 1.06 5.93 -24.78
C ASP A 90 0.43 4.60 -25.20
N GLU A 91 1.17 3.74 -25.93
CA GLU A 91 0.76 2.36 -26.26
C GLU A 91 0.51 1.52 -25.00
N VAL A 92 1.43 1.56 -24.02
CA VAL A 92 1.25 0.86 -22.74
C VAL A 92 0.05 1.41 -21.98
N ALA A 93 -0.14 2.72 -21.94
CA ALA A 93 -1.26 3.35 -21.27
C ALA A 93 -2.60 3.00 -21.94
N GLU A 94 -2.66 2.95 -23.28
CA GLU A 94 -3.83 2.53 -24.03
C GLU A 94 -4.14 1.05 -23.80
N THR A 95 -3.11 0.19 -23.83
CA THR A 95 -3.22 -1.23 -23.54
C THR A 95 -3.76 -1.47 -22.13
N ASN A 96 -3.20 -0.77 -21.14
CA ASN A 96 -3.66 -0.85 -19.75
C ASN A 96 -5.12 -0.40 -19.64
N ARG A 97 -5.50 0.75 -20.23
CA ARG A 97 -6.91 1.21 -20.22
C ARG A 97 -7.86 0.21 -20.85
N PHE A 98 -7.46 -0.43 -21.93
CA PHE A 98 -8.25 -1.47 -22.58
C PHE A 98 -8.49 -2.66 -21.63
N PHE A 99 -7.44 -3.17 -21.00
CA PHE A 99 -7.56 -4.27 -20.05
C PHE A 99 -8.31 -3.87 -18.77
N ASP A 100 -8.04 -2.69 -18.22
CA ASP A 100 -8.75 -2.14 -17.06
C ASP A 100 -10.26 -2.12 -17.33
N THR A 101 -10.67 -1.69 -18.53
CA THR A 101 -12.09 -1.68 -18.94
C THR A 101 -12.69 -3.09 -18.97
N ILE A 102 -11.94 -4.09 -19.42
CA ILE A 102 -12.40 -5.47 -19.52
C ILE A 102 -12.41 -6.15 -18.15
N ILE A 103 -11.47 -5.83 -17.26
CA ILE A 103 -11.32 -6.37 -15.91
C ILE A 103 -12.44 -5.89 -14.98
N VAL A 104 -12.95 -4.67 -15.16
CA VAL A 104 -14.04 -4.12 -14.33
C VAL A 104 -15.26 -5.03 -14.28
N ARG A 105 -15.62 -5.68 -15.40
CA ARG A 105 -16.81 -6.53 -15.47
C ARG A 105 -16.70 -7.81 -14.62
N PRO A 106 -15.67 -8.66 -14.76
CA PRO A 106 -15.47 -9.80 -13.87
C PRO A 106 -15.28 -9.37 -12.41
N GLU A 107 -14.59 -8.26 -12.11
CA GLU A 107 -14.48 -7.75 -10.73
C GLU A 107 -15.83 -7.34 -10.14
N THR A 108 -16.70 -6.72 -10.95
CA THR A 108 -18.06 -6.36 -10.54
C THR A 108 -18.90 -7.62 -10.27
N ILE A 109 -18.79 -8.63 -11.14
CA ILE A 109 -19.46 -9.93 -10.95
C ILE A 109 -18.97 -10.61 -9.68
N GLN A 110 -17.65 -10.65 -9.47
CA GLN A 110 -17.03 -11.19 -8.26
C GLN A 110 -17.56 -10.47 -7.01
N SER A 111 -17.50 -9.14 -6.98
CA SER A 111 -17.95 -8.33 -5.84
C SER A 111 -19.44 -8.53 -5.54
N ALA A 112 -20.27 -8.65 -6.59
CA ALA A 112 -21.69 -8.92 -6.45
C ALA A 112 -21.93 -10.31 -5.83
N PHE A 113 -21.23 -11.34 -6.29
CA PHE A 113 -21.36 -12.69 -5.73
C PHE A 113 -20.76 -12.80 -4.32
N GLU A 114 -19.63 -12.17 -4.03
CA GLU A 114 -19.08 -12.08 -2.66
C GLU A 114 -20.09 -11.45 -1.70
N THR A 115 -20.81 -10.41 -2.14
CA THR A 115 -21.86 -9.78 -1.33
C THR A 115 -23.05 -10.71 -1.10
N ILE A 116 -23.53 -11.39 -2.14
CA ILE A 116 -24.68 -12.31 -2.05
C ILE A 116 -24.34 -13.50 -1.16
N VAL A 117 -23.20 -14.15 -1.43
CA VAL A 117 -22.70 -15.30 -0.66
C VAL A 117 -22.42 -14.87 0.78
N GLY A 118 -21.73 -13.74 0.99
CA GLY A 118 -21.43 -13.20 2.31
C GLY A 118 -22.67 -12.93 3.16
N ARG A 119 -23.75 -12.39 2.55
CA ARG A 119 -25.04 -12.20 3.23
C ARG A 119 -25.69 -13.52 3.63
N TYR A 120 -25.70 -14.51 2.73
CA TYR A 120 -26.24 -15.83 3.02
C TYR A 120 -25.46 -16.52 4.14
N ASP A 121 -24.14 -16.51 4.06
CA ASP A 121 -23.25 -17.12 5.05
C ASP A 121 -23.39 -16.42 6.41
N ALA A 122 -23.48 -15.10 6.44
CA ALA A 122 -23.73 -14.35 7.68
C ALA A 122 -25.07 -14.77 8.32
N LYS A 123 -26.14 -14.88 7.53
CA LYS A 123 -27.45 -15.32 8.02
C LYS A 123 -27.40 -16.76 8.54
N LYS A 124 -26.76 -17.68 7.80
CA LYS A 124 -26.62 -19.09 8.20
C LYS A 124 -25.79 -19.24 9.47
N ARG A 125 -24.70 -18.47 9.61
CA ARG A 125 -23.89 -18.44 10.84
C ARG A 125 -24.72 -17.94 12.03
N GLU A 126 -25.54 -16.91 11.82
CA GLU A 126 -26.43 -16.40 12.85
C GLU A 126 -27.49 -17.43 13.26
N GLU A 127 -28.15 -18.08 12.30
CA GLU A 127 -29.12 -19.15 12.55
C GLU A 127 -28.49 -20.33 13.31
N ALA A 128 -27.27 -20.74 12.92
CA ALA A 128 -26.52 -21.78 13.63
C ALA A 128 -26.15 -21.37 15.05
N ARG A 129 -25.77 -20.10 15.26
CA ARG A 129 -25.47 -19.55 16.58
C ARG A 129 -26.71 -19.52 17.48
N ILE A 130 -27.86 -19.11 16.95
CA ILE A 130 -29.14 -19.09 17.68
C ILE A 130 -29.55 -20.52 18.05
N ALA A 131 -29.49 -21.46 17.11
CA ALA A 131 -29.84 -22.86 17.35
C ALA A 131 -28.92 -23.51 18.41
N ALA A 132 -27.60 -23.28 18.32
CA ALA A 132 -26.65 -23.80 19.29
C ALA A 132 -26.86 -23.15 20.68
N ALA A 133 -27.17 -21.86 20.74
CA ALA A 133 -27.49 -21.18 22.00
C ALA A 133 -28.75 -21.73 22.66
N GLU A 134 -29.79 -22.08 21.88
CA GLU A 134 -31.02 -22.65 22.42
C GLU A 134 -30.81 -24.09 22.94
N VAL A 135 -30.06 -24.92 22.21
CA VAL A 135 -29.68 -26.27 22.68
C VAL A 135 -28.87 -26.18 23.98
N ALA A 136 -27.91 -25.25 24.05
CA ALA A 136 -27.14 -25.01 25.27
C ALA A 136 -28.03 -24.55 26.43
N ARG A 137 -29.02 -23.67 26.17
CA ARG A 137 -29.96 -23.19 27.19
C ARG A 137 -30.81 -24.34 27.76
N ILE A 138 -31.39 -25.17 26.90
CA ILE A 138 -32.21 -26.33 27.33
C ILE A 138 -31.35 -27.31 28.14
N ALA A 139 -30.13 -27.60 27.69
CA ALA A 139 -29.21 -28.48 28.42
C ALA A 139 -28.82 -27.93 29.79
N GLN A 140 -28.63 -26.61 29.92
CA GLN A 140 -28.37 -25.96 31.21
C GLN A 140 -29.58 -26.01 32.15
N GLU A 141 -30.79 -25.81 31.62
CA GLU A 141 -32.04 -25.90 32.39
C GLU A 141 -32.27 -27.35 32.90
N GLU A 142 -32.00 -28.36 32.06
CA GLU A 142 -32.10 -29.77 32.46
C GLU A 142 -31.03 -30.18 33.47
N ALA A 143 -29.78 -29.73 33.28
CA ALA A 143 -28.69 -29.98 34.24
C ALA A 143 -29.03 -29.37 35.61
N LYS A 144 -29.54 -28.14 35.62
CA LYS A 144 -29.98 -27.47 36.85
C LYS A 144 -31.10 -28.24 37.55
N ARG A 145 -32.11 -28.70 36.80
CA ARG A 145 -33.21 -29.49 37.36
C ARG A 145 -32.70 -30.79 38.00
N LYS A 146 -31.78 -31.51 37.35
CA LYS A 146 -31.19 -32.74 37.88
C LYS A 146 -30.34 -32.50 39.12
N LEU A 147 -29.63 -31.38 39.18
CA LEU A 147 -28.84 -31.00 40.36
C LEU A 147 -29.75 -30.68 41.56
N ASP A 148 -30.86 -29.97 41.33
CA ASP A 148 -31.87 -29.68 42.35
C ASP A 148 -32.57 -30.97 42.85
N GLU A 149 -32.86 -31.92 41.95
CA GLU A 149 -33.40 -33.25 42.28
C GLU A 149 -32.39 -34.10 43.08
N ALA A 150 -31.11 -34.08 42.71
CA ALA A 150 -30.06 -34.79 43.45
C ALA A 150 -29.87 -34.19 44.85
N ALA A 151 -29.84 -32.86 44.96
CA ALA A 151 -29.68 -32.13 46.23
C ALA A 151 -30.85 -32.31 47.21
N SER A 152 -32.05 -32.61 46.71
CA SER A 152 -33.24 -32.88 47.52
C SER A 152 -33.41 -34.35 47.91
N SER A 153 -32.64 -35.28 47.33
CA SER A 153 -32.70 -36.70 47.67
C SER A 153 -31.92 -37.02 48.96
N SER A 154 -32.59 -37.57 49.98
CA SER A 154 -32.00 -37.91 51.30
C SER A 154 -31.70 -39.41 51.49
N HIS A 155 -31.60 -40.20 50.42
CA HIS A 155 -31.36 -41.66 50.51
C HIS A 155 -29.99 -42.04 49.92
N SER A 156 -29.12 -42.71 50.70
CA SER A 156 -27.68 -42.75 50.42
C SER A 156 -27.26 -43.44 49.12
N ILE A 157 -28.00 -44.47 48.66
CA ILE A 157 -27.64 -45.20 47.44
C ILE A 157 -28.25 -44.56 46.17
N LEU A 158 -29.45 -43.98 46.30
CA LEU A 158 -30.10 -43.24 45.21
C LEU A 158 -29.45 -41.86 45.00
N GLY A 159 -28.97 -41.23 46.08
CA GLY A 159 -28.28 -39.95 46.03
C GLY A 159 -26.97 -40.02 45.25
N ASP A 160 -26.18 -41.10 45.40
CA ASP A 160 -24.93 -41.26 44.66
C ASP A 160 -25.15 -41.41 43.14
N VAL A 161 -26.18 -42.16 42.73
CA VAL A 161 -26.56 -42.30 41.31
C VAL A 161 -27.08 -40.98 40.74
N LEU A 162 -27.93 -40.28 41.49
CA LEU A 162 -28.48 -38.97 41.07
C LEU A 162 -27.39 -37.89 40.99
N MET A 163 -26.42 -37.89 41.91
CA MET A 163 -25.26 -36.99 41.86
C MET A 163 -24.38 -37.28 40.63
N GLN A 164 -24.17 -38.55 40.29
CA GLN A 164 -23.41 -38.93 39.10
C GLN A 164 -24.14 -38.53 37.81
N GLU A 165 -25.46 -38.71 37.74
CA GLU A 165 -26.28 -38.24 36.62
C GLU A 165 -26.32 -36.72 36.49
N ALA A 166 -26.31 -35.99 37.61
CA ALA A 166 -26.25 -34.52 37.63
C ALA A 166 -24.89 -34.02 37.12
N ALA A 167 -23.78 -34.64 37.55
CA ALA A 167 -22.43 -34.32 37.07
C ALA A 167 -22.27 -34.60 35.57
N ASP A 168 -22.83 -35.71 35.06
CA ASP A 168 -22.83 -36.02 33.63
C ASP A 168 -23.69 -35.01 32.82
N ALA A 169 -24.81 -34.56 33.38
CA ALA A 169 -25.66 -33.56 32.75
C ALA A 169 -24.99 -32.17 32.70
N GLU A 170 -24.31 -31.77 33.79
CA GLU A 170 -23.53 -30.52 33.85
C GLU A 170 -22.37 -30.53 32.85
N ASN A 171 -21.60 -31.63 32.79
CA ASN A 171 -20.53 -31.79 31.80
C ASN A 171 -21.05 -31.68 30.36
N ARG A 172 -22.19 -32.32 30.04
CA ARG A 172 -22.81 -32.19 28.71
C ARG A 172 -23.27 -30.75 28.43
N ALA A 173 -23.89 -30.09 29.41
CA ALA A 173 -24.32 -28.70 29.26
C ALA A 173 -23.14 -27.75 29.01
N GLN A 174 -22.00 -27.98 29.67
CA GLN A 174 -20.80 -27.16 29.50
C GLN A 174 -20.11 -27.39 28.15
N VAL A 175 -20.07 -28.63 27.66
CA VAL A 175 -19.59 -28.94 26.29
C VAL A 175 -20.47 -28.24 25.25
N LEU A 176 -21.79 -28.34 25.37
CA LEU A 176 -22.73 -27.70 24.44
C LEU A 176 -22.66 -26.16 24.49
N ALA A 177 -22.42 -25.58 25.67
CA ALA A 177 -22.23 -24.14 25.80
C ALA A 177 -20.94 -23.65 25.10
N ASN A 178 -19.85 -24.42 25.19
CA ASN A 178 -18.60 -24.10 24.48
C ASN A 178 -18.72 -24.30 22.96
N GLU A 179 -19.45 -25.32 22.53
CA GLU A 179 -19.79 -25.54 21.12
C GLU A 179 -20.65 -24.39 20.58
N ALA A 180 -21.57 -23.82 21.37
CA ALA A 180 -22.38 -22.68 20.97
C ALA A 180 -21.57 -21.38 20.77
N ILE A 181 -20.52 -21.15 21.56
CA ILE A 181 -19.63 -19.97 21.42
C ILE A 181 -18.81 -20.05 20.14
N THR A 182 -18.40 -21.26 19.77
CA THR A 182 -17.56 -21.51 18.59
C THR A 182 -18.37 -21.90 17.35
N ALA A 183 -19.69 -22.09 17.51
CA ALA A 183 -20.61 -22.41 16.43
C ALA A 183 -20.48 -21.37 15.32
N ALA A 184 -20.23 -21.87 14.11
CA ALA A 184 -20.07 -21.07 12.90
C ALA A 184 -18.81 -20.17 12.86
N SER A 185 -17.84 -20.37 13.77
CA SER A 185 -16.51 -19.76 13.72
C SER A 185 -15.60 -20.53 12.74
N GLY A 186 -15.18 -19.86 11.66
CA GLY A 186 -14.21 -20.40 10.71
C GLY A 186 -14.65 -20.34 9.24
N PRO A 187 -13.75 -20.69 8.31
CA PRO A 187 -14.05 -20.70 6.88
C PRO A 187 -15.11 -21.76 6.54
N THR A 188 -16.10 -21.40 5.73
CA THR A 188 -17.12 -22.34 5.24
C THR A 188 -16.53 -23.08 4.03
N ARG A 189 -16.33 -24.39 4.14
CA ARG A 189 -15.95 -25.24 3.00
C ARG A 189 -17.18 -25.63 2.20
N THR A 190 -17.10 -25.47 0.89
CA THR A 190 -18.10 -25.89 -0.09
C THR A 190 -17.44 -26.81 -1.12
N GLU A 191 -18.23 -27.52 -1.93
CA GLU A 191 -17.69 -28.35 -3.02
C GLU A 191 -16.92 -27.53 -4.06
N ALA A 192 -17.26 -26.24 -4.21
CA ALA A 192 -16.64 -25.32 -5.15
C ALA A 192 -15.42 -24.56 -4.57
N GLY A 193 -15.20 -24.59 -3.25
CA GLY A 193 -14.09 -23.85 -2.64
C GLY A 193 -14.26 -23.56 -1.15
N THR A 194 -13.57 -22.53 -0.65
CA THR A 194 -13.63 -22.11 0.75
C THR A 194 -14.00 -20.62 0.84
N ILE A 195 -15.01 -20.30 1.64
CA ILE A 195 -15.43 -18.92 1.91
C ILE A 195 -14.84 -18.50 3.26
N SER A 196 -14.05 -17.44 3.28
CA SER A 196 -13.54 -16.84 4.51
C SER A 196 -14.06 -15.41 4.66
N SER A 197 -14.51 -15.05 5.85
CA SER A 197 -14.95 -13.69 6.17
C SER A 197 -14.08 -13.12 7.28
N THR A 198 -13.46 -11.97 7.03
CA THR A 198 -12.69 -11.23 8.05
C THR A 198 -13.44 -9.95 8.41
N ALA A 199 -13.74 -9.75 9.69
CA ALA A 199 -14.26 -8.47 10.16
C ALA A 199 -13.12 -7.44 10.22
N ARG A 200 -13.29 -6.30 9.55
CA ARG A 200 -12.36 -5.16 9.64
C ARG A 200 -12.96 -4.08 10.55
N TRP A 201 -12.16 -3.60 11.50
CA TRP A 201 -12.48 -2.38 12.22
C TRP A 201 -12.32 -1.18 11.28
N THR A 202 -13.35 -0.35 11.20
CA THR A 202 -13.34 0.88 10.40
C THR A 202 -13.65 2.07 11.28
N HIS A 203 -13.30 3.28 10.83
CA HIS A 203 -13.54 4.52 11.55
C HIS A 203 -14.07 5.60 10.61
N ARG A 204 -14.72 6.60 11.17
CA ARG A 204 -15.15 7.82 10.47
C ARG A 204 -14.88 9.00 11.39
N ILE A 205 -14.19 10.02 10.88
CA ILE A 205 -13.98 11.26 11.61
C ILE A 205 -15.26 12.08 11.52
N THR A 206 -15.92 12.30 12.66
CA THR A 206 -17.14 13.11 12.75
C THR A 206 -16.85 14.59 13.01
N ASP A 207 -15.81 14.88 13.80
CA ASP A 207 -15.39 16.22 14.17
C ASP A 207 -13.85 16.27 14.26
N PRO A 208 -13.15 16.85 13.27
CA PRO A 208 -11.69 16.90 13.24
C PRO A 208 -11.08 17.64 14.44
N ALA A 209 -11.77 18.65 14.98
CA ALA A 209 -11.24 19.48 16.06
C ALA A 209 -11.15 18.73 17.40
N LYS A 210 -11.94 17.66 17.55
CA LYS A 210 -11.96 16.82 18.76
C LYS A 210 -10.98 15.66 18.71
N VAL A 211 -10.24 15.48 17.61
CA VAL A 211 -9.29 14.38 17.47
C VAL A 211 -8.04 14.67 18.32
N PRO A 212 -7.74 13.88 19.36
CA PRO A 212 -6.59 14.13 20.22
C PRO A 212 -5.29 13.70 19.53
N LEU A 213 -4.60 14.66 18.89
CA LEU A 213 -3.35 14.40 18.15
C LEU A 213 -2.25 13.79 19.02
N GLU A 214 -2.23 14.09 20.32
CA GLU A 214 -1.27 13.51 21.28
C GLU A 214 -1.36 11.98 21.36
N LYS A 215 -2.57 11.41 21.21
CA LYS A 215 -2.74 9.94 21.20
C LYS A 215 -2.35 9.33 19.85
N LEU A 216 -2.34 10.13 18.79
CA LEU A 216 -1.96 9.69 17.45
C LEU A 216 -0.46 9.81 17.19
N ARG A 217 0.27 10.61 17.99
CA ARG A 217 1.72 10.81 17.86
C ARG A 217 2.53 9.52 17.67
N PRO A 218 2.31 8.43 18.43
CA PRO A 218 3.07 7.19 18.24
C PRO A 218 2.83 6.47 16.91
N TYR A 219 1.72 6.79 16.23
CA TYR A 219 1.32 6.16 14.96
C TYR A 219 1.62 7.04 13.74
N ILE A 220 2.05 8.29 13.96
CA ILE A 220 2.45 9.21 12.89
C ILE A 220 3.90 8.93 12.53
N SER A 221 4.15 8.66 11.25
CA SER A 221 5.50 8.46 10.74
C SER A 221 6.29 9.78 10.76
N ILE A 222 7.62 9.69 10.84
CA ILE A 222 8.50 10.87 10.76
C ILE A 222 8.31 11.59 9.42
N ASP A 223 8.08 10.85 8.32
CA ASP A 223 7.85 11.43 7.00
C ASP A 223 6.56 12.24 6.94
N ASP A 224 5.50 11.80 7.61
CA ASP A 224 4.25 12.55 7.69
C ASP A 224 4.41 13.80 8.56
N LEU A 225 5.16 13.69 9.65
CA LEU A 225 5.51 14.85 10.48
C LEU A 225 6.30 15.90 9.68
N ASP A 226 7.30 15.48 8.90
CA ASP A 226 8.09 16.35 8.02
C ASP A 226 7.20 17.03 6.97
N LYS A 227 6.20 16.35 6.39
CA LYS A 227 5.23 16.98 5.48
C LYS A 227 4.47 18.13 6.15
N PHE A 228 4.03 17.95 7.39
CA PHE A 228 3.34 19.00 8.14
C PHE A 228 4.28 20.15 8.49
N VAL A 229 5.52 19.86 8.90
CA VAL A 229 6.55 20.86 9.20
C VAL A 229 6.87 21.68 7.94
N ARG A 230 7.11 21.05 6.79
CA ARG A 230 7.36 21.76 5.52
C ARG A 230 6.19 22.64 5.10
N ALA A 231 4.95 22.16 5.27
CA ALA A 231 3.76 22.96 4.99
C ALA A 231 3.69 24.20 5.90
N TYR A 232 3.99 24.04 7.19
CA TYR A 232 4.07 25.14 8.15
C TYR A 232 5.17 26.14 7.78
N VAL A 233 6.38 25.68 7.48
CA VAL A 233 7.53 26.52 7.07
C VAL A 233 7.23 27.26 5.76
N ARG A 234 6.53 26.65 4.80
CA ARG A 234 6.13 27.34 3.57
C ARG A 234 5.14 28.48 3.82
N ALA A 235 4.18 28.27 4.72
CA ALA A 235 3.16 29.26 5.05
C ALA A 235 3.72 30.42 5.89
N ASN A 236 4.53 30.10 6.89
CA ASN A 236 4.99 31.08 7.88
C ASN A 236 6.42 31.55 7.66
N LYS A 237 7.24 30.86 6.85
CA LYS A 237 8.66 31.19 6.64
C LYS A 237 9.37 31.40 8.00
N ASN A 238 10.11 32.49 8.15
CA ASN A 238 10.77 32.87 9.41
C ASN A 238 9.93 33.85 10.28
N THR A 239 8.60 33.93 10.07
CA THR A 239 7.75 34.88 10.83
C THR A 239 7.11 34.24 12.06
N ALA A 240 6.98 32.91 12.10
CA ALA A 240 6.48 32.20 13.27
C ALA A 240 7.42 31.02 13.60
N PRO A 241 8.14 31.06 14.74
CA PRO A 241 9.02 29.96 15.12
C PRO A 241 8.21 28.73 15.53
N LEU A 242 8.67 27.55 15.12
CA LEU A 242 8.09 26.27 15.52
C LEU A 242 9.03 25.60 16.52
N ALA A 243 8.54 25.33 17.74
CA ALA A 243 9.36 24.71 18.77
C ALA A 243 9.91 23.35 18.31
N GLY A 244 11.23 23.16 18.45
CA GLY A 244 11.92 21.93 18.03
C GLY A 244 12.29 21.85 16.55
N VAL A 245 12.04 22.90 15.75
CA VAL A 245 12.43 22.97 14.32
C VAL A 245 13.23 24.24 14.06
N GLU A 246 14.41 24.07 13.47
CA GLU A 246 15.23 25.20 12.99
C GLU A 246 14.81 25.58 11.56
N ILE A 247 14.42 26.84 11.37
CA ILE A 247 14.01 27.37 10.07
C ILE A 247 15.12 28.31 9.57
N PHE A 248 15.79 27.92 8.50
CA PHE A 248 16.83 28.71 7.86
C PHE A 248 16.61 28.82 6.35
N GLN A 249 17.19 29.85 5.74
CA GLN A 249 17.13 30.05 4.30
C GLN A 249 18.36 29.42 3.65
N ASP A 250 18.16 28.30 2.96
CA ASP A 250 19.18 27.74 2.07
C ASP A 250 19.18 28.50 0.73
N GLN A 251 20.38 28.83 0.23
CA GLN A 251 20.57 29.53 -1.04
C GLN A 251 21.11 28.55 -2.09
N LYS A 252 20.29 28.29 -3.11
CA LYS A 252 20.69 27.48 -4.26
C LYS A 252 20.88 28.35 -5.49
N THR A 253 22.09 28.38 -6.04
CA THR A 253 22.38 29.03 -7.32
C THR A 253 21.74 28.23 -8.47
N GLN A 254 21.06 28.93 -9.38
CA GLN A 254 20.51 28.36 -10.61
C GLN A 254 20.91 29.21 -11.81
N PHE A 255 21.55 28.60 -12.81
CA PHE A 255 21.83 29.25 -14.09
C PHE A 255 20.53 29.52 -14.84
N ARG A 256 20.30 30.75 -15.32
CA ARG A 256 19.15 31.12 -16.16
C ARG A 256 19.66 31.69 -17.49
N GLY A 257 19.22 31.13 -18.61
CA GLY A 257 19.61 31.53 -19.97
C GLY A 257 19.04 30.61 -21.03
#